data_AF-A0A0N1ASX6-F1
#
_entry.id   AF-A0A0N1ASX6-F1
#
_cell.length_a   1.000
_cell.length_b   1.000
_cell.length_c   1.000
_cell.angle_alpha   90.00
_cell.angle_beta   90.00
_cell.angle_gamma   90.00
#
_symmetry.space_group_name_H-M   'P 1'
#
loop_
_entity.id
_entity.type
_entity.pdbx_description
1 polymer ?
#
loop_
_entity_poly.entity_id
_entity_poly.type
_entity_poly.pdbx_seq_one_letter_code
_entity_poly.pdbx_strand_id
1 'polypeptide(L)'
;MDMQGSERIEAPVETVWRALNDPEILKQSIPGCESLEKTSDSQMAAKVVLKIGPIKAKFEGAVELHNLNPPHSYTISGEGKGGLAGFAKGGADVTLTEEEDGATLLTYTVKAEVGGKIAQLGSRLIESTSKKLAGEFFSNFNSAVTGGVETDA
;
A
#
# COMPACT_ATOMS: atom_id res chain seq x y z
N MET A 1 14.00 8.09 -1.05
CA MET A 1 13.07 8.40 -2.16
C MET A 1 11.86 9.03 -1.56
N ASP A 2 11.33 10.03 -2.24
CA ASP A 2 10.10 10.70 -1.86
C ASP A 2 9.12 10.55 -3.02
N MET A 3 7.87 10.27 -2.71
CA MET A 3 6.81 10.09 -3.70
C MET A 3 5.52 10.66 -3.13
N GLN A 4 4.73 11.33 -3.95
CA GLN A 4 3.39 11.76 -3.59
C GLN A 4 2.44 11.38 -4.70
N GLY A 5 1.18 11.18 -4.36
CA GLY A 5 0.15 10.84 -5.32
C GLY A 5 -1.24 11.07 -4.76
N SER A 6 -2.22 10.97 -5.64
CA SER A 6 -3.63 11.02 -5.31
C SER A 6 -4.39 10.03 -6.18
N GLU A 7 -5.37 9.37 -5.62
CA GLU A 7 -6.17 8.35 -6.28
C GLU A 7 -7.62 8.54 -5.90
N ARG A 8 -8.48 8.53 -6.92
CA ARG A 8 -9.92 8.62 -6.73
C ARG A 8 -10.49 7.20 -6.61
N ILE A 9 -11.21 6.94 -5.54
CA ILE A 9 -11.78 5.63 -5.21
C ILE A 9 -13.30 5.76 -5.24
N GLU A 10 -13.98 4.92 -6.02
CA GLU A 10 -15.42 5.01 -6.30
C GLU A 10 -16.26 4.46 -5.13
N ALA A 11 -15.98 4.91 -3.91
CA ALA A 11 -16.69 4.52 -2.71
C ALA A 11 -16.65 5.61 -1.62
N PRO A 12 -17.62 5.63 -0.69
CA PRO A 12 -17.63 6.56 0.44
C PRO A 12 -16.43 6.39 1.36
N VAL A 13 -16.02 7.47 2.02
CA VAL A 13 -14.83 7.52 2.90
C VAL A 13 -14.83 6.42 3.95
N GLU A 14 -15.97 6.13 4.58
CA GLU A 14 -16.10 5.05 5.57
C GLU A 14 -15.82 3.66 5.01
N THR A 15 -16.24 3.40 3.77
CA THR A 15 -16.00 2.13 3.08
C THR A 15 -14.54 2.01 2.69
N VAL A 16 -13.95 3.10 2.16
CA VAL A 16 -12.53 3.15 1.82
C VAL A 16 -11.66 2.96 3.05
N TRP A 17 -11.98 3.64 4.15
CA TRP A 17 -11.27 3.51 5.42
C TRP A 17 -11.30 2.07 5.94
N ARG A 18 -12.48 1.44 5.97
CA ARG A 18 -12.63 0.05 6.42
C ARG A 18 -11.81 -0.90 5.54
N ALA A 19 -11.85 -0.73 4.23
CA ALA A 19 -11.11 -1.53 3.27
C ALA A 19 -9.58 -1.36 3.37
N LEU A 20 -9.10 -0.13 3.60
CA LEU A 20 -7.67 0.15 3.83
C LEU A 20 -7.13 -0.48 5.11
N ASN A 21 -7.99 -0.95 6.00
CA ASN A 21 -7.65 -1.60 7.27
C ASN A 21 -8.10 -3.07 7.31
N ASP A 22 -8.60 -3.61 6.21
CA ASP A 22 -9.06 -5.00 6.07
C ASP A 22 -7.95 -5.87 5.44
N PRO A 23 -7.42 -6.87 6.17
CA PRO A 23 -6.34 -7.72 5.65
C PRO A 23 -6.69 -8.49 4.38
N GLU A 24 -7.95 -8.90 4.18
CA GLU A 24 -8.33 -9.66 2.99
C GLU A 24 -8.39 -8.75 1.77
N ILE A 25 -8.95 -7.55 1.90
CA ILE A 25 -8.97 -6.56 0.81
C ILE A 25 -7.55 -6.10 0.47
N LEU A 26 -6.73 -5.80 1.49
CA LEU A 26 -5.35 -5.39 1.29
C LEU A 26 -4.52 -6.50 0.62
N LYS A 27 -4.70 -7.77 1.02
CA LYS A 27 -4.00 -8.90 0.41
C LYS A 27 -4.34 -9.05 -1.08
N GLN A 28 -5.60 -8.86 -1.46
CA GLN A 28 -6.04 -8.87 -2.87
C GLN A 28 -5.48 -7.68 -3.65
N SER A 29 -5.27 -6.55 -2.96
CA SER A 29 -4.83 -5.30 -3.58
C SER A 29 -3.32 -5.25 -3.80
N ILE A 30 -2.51 -5.79 -2.87
CA ILE A 30 -1.05 -5.69 -2.89
C ILE A 30 -0.45 -6.67 -3.94
N PRO A 31 0.23 -6.17 -4.99
CA PRO A 31 0.83 -7.03 -6.00
C PRO A 31 1.84 -8.02 -5.42
N GLY A 32 1.66 -9.31 -5.72
CA GLY A 32 2.57 -10.36 -5.26
C GLY A 32 2.46 -10.69 -3.77
N CYS A 33 1.40 -10.24 -3.07
CA CYS A 33 1.15 -10.61 -1.68
C CYS A 33 0.86 -12.12 -1.57
N GLU A 34 1.68 -12.83 -0.79
CA GLU A 34 1.46 -14.24 -0.46
C GLU A 34 0.64 -14.37 0.84
N SER A 35 0.94 -13.52 1.83
CA SER A 35 0.24 -13.48 3.11
C SER A 35 0.22 -12.06 3.68
N LEU A 36 -0.87 -11.75 4.37
CA LEU A 36 -1.03 -10.55 5.19
C LEU A 36 -1.76 -10.96 6.46
N GLU A 37 -1.18 -10.65 7.61
CA GLU A 37 -1.70 -11.03 8.92
C GLU A 37 -1.80 -9.78 9.79
N LYS A 38 -2.97 -9.53 10.37
CA LYS A 38 -3.15 -8.48 11.37
C LYS A 38 -2.66 -9.00 12.73
N THR A 39 -1.59 -8.40 13.25
CA THR A 39 -0.97 -8.82 14.52
C THR A 39 -1.48 -8.02 15.72
N SER A 40 -2.05 -6.84 15.47
CA SER A 40 -2.80 -6.03 16.46
C SER A 40 -3.73 -5.06 15.73
N ASP A 41 -4.45 -4.20 16.45
CA ASP A 41 -5.29 -3.18 15.83
C ASP A 41 -4.54 -2.19 14.94
N SER A 42 -3.25 -1.97 15.20
CA SER A 42 -2.41 -1.04 14.45
C SER A 42 -1.22 -1.71 13.75
N GLN A 43 -1.08 -3.03 13.82
CA GLN A 43 0.09 -3.73 13.27
C GLN A 43 -0.30 -4.86 12.33
N MET A 44 0.46 -4.98 11.25
CA MET A 44 0.31 -6.04 10.26
C MET A 44 1.67 -6.59 9.83
N ALA A 45 1.71 -7.88 9.49
CA ALA A 45 2.86 -8.56 8.91
C ALA A 45 2.51 -9.09 7.51
N ALA A 46 3.39 -8.88 6.55
CA ALA A 46 3.16 -9.25 5.16
C ALA A 46 4.33 -10.03 4.56
N LYS A 47 4.02 -10.95 3.64
CA LYS A 47 5.00 -11.60 2.76
C LYS A 47 4.65 -11.28 1.33
N VAL A 48 5.58 -10.70 0.58
CA VAL A 48 5.36 -10.23 -0.79
C VAL A 48 6.50 -10.69 -1.69
N VAL A 49 6.16 -11.22 -2.87
CA VAL A 49 7.13 -11.58 -3.90
C VAL A 49 7.06 -10.58 -5.04
N LEU A 50 8.13 -9.81 -5.20
CA LEU A 50 8.22 -8.74 -6.19
C LEU A 50 9.32 -9.00 -7.21
N LYS A 51 9.11 -8.48 -8.42
CA LYS A 51 10.14 -8.42 -9.46
C LYS A 51 10.57 -6.97 -9.64
N ILE A 52 11.83 -6.69 -9.33
CA ILE A 52 12.47 -5.37 -9.44
C ILE A 52 13.60 -5.49 -10.45
N GLY A 53 13.34 -5.10 -11.69
CA GLY A 53 14.27 -5.32 -12.80
C GLY A 53 14.60 -6.82 -12.98
N PRO A 54 15.89 -7.20 -12.96
CA PRO A 54 16.30 -8.61 -13.06
C PRO A 54 16.16 -9.39 -11.74
N ILE A 55 15.88 -8.72 -10.63
CA ILE A 55 15.81 -9.34 -9.31
C ILE A 55 14.37 -9.78 -9.02
N LYS A 56 14.18 -11.08 -8.74
CA LYS A 56 12.97 -11.59 -8.08
C LYS A 56 13.30 -11.77 -6.59
N ALA A 57 12.56 -11.12 -5.72
CA ALA A 57 12.83 -11.14 -4.28
C ALA A 57 11.54 -11.36 -3.50
N LYS A 58 11.66 -12.14 -2.43
CA LYS A 58 10.63 -12.29 -1.40
C LYS A 58 10.98 -11.33 -0.27
N PHE A 59 10.02 -10.51 0.13
CA PHE A 59 10.14 -9.60 1.25
C PHE A 59 9.19 -10.05 2.36
N GLU A 60 9.72 -10.07 3.57
CA GLU A 60 8.91 -10.18 4.79
C GLU A 60 8.96 -8.82 5.47
N GLY A 61 7.80 -8.27 5.75
CA GLY A 61 7.69 -6.92 6.29
C GLY A 61 6.69 -6.79 7.41
N ALA A 62 6.88 -5.76 8.21
CA ALA A 62 5.98 -5.34 9.26
C ALA A 62 5.56 -3.90 8.99
N VAL A 63 4.29 -3.61 9.26
CA VAL A 63 3.65 -2.31 9.09
C VAL A 63 3.01 -1.93 10.42
N GLU A 64 3.15 -0.66 10.78
CA GLU A 64 2.53 -0.07 11.95
C GLU A 64 1.84 1.25 11.60
N LEU A 65 0.62 1.40 12.10
CA LEU A 65 -0.23 2.58 11.93
C LEU A 65 -0.06 3.53 13.12
N HIS A 66 0.12 4.81 12.81
CA HIS A 66 0.31 5.90 13.76
C HIS A 66 -0.63 7.05 13.42
N ASN A 67 -0.79 8.01 14.34
CA ASN A 67 -1.55 9.24 14.12
C ASN A 67 -2.95 9.00 13.54
N LEU A 68 -3.64 7.97 14.03
CA LEU A 68 -4.97 7.58 13.57
C LEU A 68 -5.96 8.71 13.81
N ASN A 69 -6.63 9.14 12.75
CA ASN A 69 -7.77 10.06 12.76
C ASN A 69 -8.89 9.46 11.89
N PRO A 70 -9.57 8.40 12.37
CA PRO A 70 -10.60 7.73 11.59
C PRO A 70 -11.80 8.64 11.30
N PRO A 71 -12.41 8.57 10.11
CA PRO A 71 -12.02 7.76 8.94
C PRO A 71 -11.10 8.52 7.95
N HIS A 72 -10.43 9.60 8.37
CA HIS A 72 -9.85 10.58 7.46
C HIS A 72 -8.36 10.45 7.22
N SER A 73 -7.55 10.03 8.19
CA SER A 73 -6.09 10.00 7.98
C SER A 73 -5.34 9.09 8.94
N TYR A 74 -4.14 8.67 8.54
CA TYR A 74 -3.14 8.06 9.40
C TYR A 74 -1.73 8.19 8.81
N THR A 75 -0.73 7.88 9.62
CA THR A 75 0.64 7.66 9.16
C THR A 75 0.94 6.16 9.18
N ILE A 76 1.41 5.62 8.07
CA ILE A 76 1.96 4.27 7.97
C ILE A 76 3.47 4.36 8.21
N SER A 77 4.02 3.43 8.98
CA SER A 77 5.44 3.13 9.00
C SER A 77 5.66 1.64 8.72
N GLY A 78 6.78 1.29 8.10
CA GLY A 78 7.08 -0.11 7.86
C GLY A 78 8.48 -0.38 7.39
N GLU A 79 8.87 -1.65 7.54
CA GLU A 79 10.09 -2.21 6.98
C GLU A 79 9.81 -3.52 6.27
N GLY A 80 10.54 -3.78 5.19
CA GLY A 80 10.52 -5.02 4.43
C GLY A 80 11.95 -5.53 4.23
N LYS A 81 12.19 -6.77 4.63
CA LYS A 81 13.49 -7.45 4.53
C LYS A 81 13.44 -8.50 3.43
N GLY A 82 14.32 -8.36 2.44
CA GLY A 82 14.46 -9.25 1.29
C GLY A 82 15.70 -10.15 1.33
N GLY A 83 16.28 -10.35 2.52
CA GLY A 83 17.52 -11.11 2.70
C GLY A 83 18.67 -10.55 1.86
N LEU A 84 19.25 -11.38 0.98
CA LEU A 84 20.35 -10.99 0.09
C LEU A 84 19.95 -9.91 -0.93
N ALA A 85 18.66 -9.74 -1.22
CA ALA A 85 18.20 -8.71 -2.14
C ALA A 85 18.32 -7.30 -1.53
N GLY A 86 18.25 -7.18 -0.20
CA GLY A 86 18.32 -5.92 0.54
C GLY A 86 17.08 -5.67 1.39
N PHE A 87 16.77 -4.40 1.62
CA PHE A 87 15.64 -3.97 2.44
C PHE A 87 15.01 -2.68 1.90
N ALA A 88 13.77 -2.43 2.32
CA ALA A 88 13.13 -1.13 2.22
C ALA A 88 12.55 -0.76 3.59
N LYS A 89 12.70 0.49 4.03
CA LYS A 89 12.05 1.02 5.23
C LYS A 89 11.50 2.40 4.93
N GLY A 90 10.39 2.78 5.54
CA GLY A 90 9.80 4.07 5.26
C GLY A 90 8.44 4.25 5.91
N GLY A 91 7.74 5.28 5.46
CA GLY A 91 6.39 5.56 5.86
C GLY A 91 5.63 6.35 4.83
N ALA A 92 4.32 6.46 5.05
CA ALA A 92 3.41 7.22 4.22
C ALA A 92 2.39 7.95 5.09
N ASP A 93 2.20 9.25 4.86
CA ASP A 93 1.05 9.97 5.39
C ASP A 93 -0.10 9.82 4.38
N VAL A 94 -1.28 9.41 4.85
CA VAL A 94 -2.47 9.16 4.03
C VAL A 94 -3.61 10.04 4.50
N THR A 95 -4.34 10.65 3.58
CA THR A 95 -5.55 11.45 3.84
C THR A 95 -6.67 11.08 2.89
N LEU A 96 -7.89 10.93 3.41
CA LEU A 96 -9.13 10.65 2.70
C LEU A 96 -10.03 11.89 2.76
N THR A 97 -10.45 12.37 1.59
CA THR A 97 -11.39 13.49 1.47
C THR A 97 -12.61 13.01 0.69
N GLU A 98 -13.80 13.35 1.16
CA GLU A 98 -15.06 13.06 0.46
C GLU A 98 -15.22 14.04 -0.71
N GLU A 99 -15.56 13.51 -1.88
CA GLU A 99 -15.88 14.27 -3.09
C GLU A 99 -17.40 14.49 -3.20
N GLU A 100 -17.82 15.47 -4.00
CA GLU A 100 -19.24 15.87 -4.11
C GLU A 100 -20.19 14.74 -4.56
N ASP A 101 -19.67 13.77 -5.31
CA ASP A 101 -20.42 12.62 -5.82
C ASP A 101 -20.40 11.39 -4.89
N GLY A 102 -19.86 11.54 -3.67
CA GLY A 102 -19.78 10.50 -2.64
C GLY A 102 -18.60 9.55 -2.82
N ALA A 103 -17.71 9.80 -3.78
CA ALA A 103 -16.43 9.12 -3.87
C ALA A 103 -15.40 9.67 -2.89
N THR A 104 -14.24 9.00 -2.83
CA THR A 104 -13.13 9.41 -1.96
C THR A 104 -11.92 9.79 -2.80
N LEU A 105 -11.38 10.98 -2.56
CA LEU A 105 -10.02 11.33 -2.95
C LEU A 105 -9.05 10.91 -1.85
N LEU A 106 -8.24 9.90 -2.15
CA LEU A 106 -7.12 9.48 -1.31
C LEU A 106 -5.87 10.21 -1.76
N THR A 107 -5.19 10.90 -0.85
CA THR A 107 -3.87 11.49 -1.10
C THR A 107 -2.82 10.85 -0.19
N TYR A 108 -1.59 10.75 -0.69
CA TYR A 108 -0.50 10.20 0.10
C TYR A 108 0.84 10.87 -0.17
N THR A 109 1.69 10.92 0.86
CA THR A 109 3.10 11.31 0.76
C THR A 109 3.96 10.22 1.40
N VAL A 110 4.84 9.61 0.60
CA VAL A 110 5.73 8.52 0.97
C VAL A 110 7.15 9.03 1.13
N LYS A 111 7.82 8.59 2.19
CA LYS A 111 9.27 8.70 2.38
C LYS A 111 9.84 7.32 2.65
N ALA A 112 10.78 6.88 1.80
CA ALA A 112 11.36 5.54 1.93
C ALA A 112 12.87 5.51 1.65
N GLU A 113 13.56 4.63 2.37
CA GLU A 113 14.96 4.28 2.18
C GLU A 113 15.04 2.84 1.68
N VAL A 114 15.83 2.62 0.62
CA VAL A 114 16.09 1.29 0.06
C VAL A 114 17.59 1.03 0.15
N GLY A 115 17.95 -0.15 0.63
CA GLY A 115 19.34 -0.56 0.83
C GLY A 115 19.65 -1.95 0.28
N GLY A 116 20.93 -2.32 0.26
CA GLY A 116 21.41 -3.62 -0.23
C GLY A 116 21.54 -3.70 -1.75
N LYS A 117 21.40 -4.90 -2.32
CA LYS A 117 21.63 -5.14 -3.76
C LYS A 117 20.61 -4.40 -4.65
N ILE A 118 19.37 -4.25 -4.19
CA ILE A 118 18.35 -3.52 -4.95
C ILE A 118 18.71 -2.03 -5.07
N ALA A 119 19.29 -1.42 -4.05
CA ALA A 119 19.73 -0.02 -4.11
C ALA A 119 20.79 0.21 -5.21
N GLN A 120 21.56 -0.82 -5.55
CA GLN A 120 22.58 -0.76 -6.60
C GLN A 120 21.99 -0.74 -8.02
N LEU A 121 20.70 -1.05 -8.18
CA LEU A 121 20.02 -0.98 -9.48
C LEU A 121 19.76 0.46 -9.95
N GLY A 122 19.93 1.45 -9.06
CA GLY A 122 19.78 2.86 -9.36
C GLY A 122 18.39 3.42 -9.05
N SER A 123 18.36 4.70 -8.69
CA SER A 123 17.16 5.41 -8.21
C SER A 123 16.01 5.42 -9.20
N ARG A 124 16.30 5.62 -10.50
CA ARG A 124 15.28 5.70 -11.56
C ARG A 124 14.49 4.40 -11.70
N LEU A 125 15.15 3.25 -11.62
CA LEU A 125 14.47 1.96 -11.72
C LEU A 125 13.58 1.71 -10.50
N ILE A 126 14.11 2.00 -9.30
CA ILE A 126 13.38 1.87 -8.04
C ILE A 126 12.12 2.74 -8.09
N GLU A 127 12.25 4.02 -8.45
CA GLU A 127 11.12 4.94 -8.54
C GLU A 127 10.07 4.48 -9.55
N SER A 128 10.49 4.03 -10.74
CA SER A 128 9.55 3.50 -11.75
C SER A 128 8.81 2.24 -11.29
N THR A 129 9.49 1.39 -10.52
CA THR A 129 8.90 0.18 -9.95
C THR A 129 7.92 0.54 -8.84
N SER A 130 8.26 1.47 -7.95
CA SER A 130 7.37 1.97 -6.89
C SER A 130 6.10 2.59 -7.46
N LYS A 131 6.21 3.45 -8.49
CA LYS A 131 5.05 4.04 -9.17
C LYS A 131 4.16 2.99 -9.81
N LYS A 132 4.76 1.99 -10.48
CA LYS A 132 4.03 0.87 -11.05
C LYS A 132 3.26 0.08 -9.98
N LEU A 133 3.92 -0.27 -8.89
CA LEU A 133 3.30 -1.03 -7.79
C LEU A 133 2.18 -0.25 -7.10
N ALA A 134 2.34 1.06 -6.93
CA ALA A 134 1.27 1.94 -6.42
C ALA A 134 0.07 1.92 -7.36
N GLY A 135 0.27 2.11 -8.67
CA GLY A 135 -0.82 2.06 -9.65
C GLY A 135 -1.54 0.70 -9.70
N GLU A 136 -0.81 -0.41 -9.65
CA GLU A 136 -1.40 -1.75 -9.58
C GLU A 136 -2.18 -1.94 -8.27
N PHE A 137 -1.64 -1.48 -7.14
CA PHE A 137 -2.33 -1.53 -5.85
C PHE A 137 -3.67 -0.79 -5.91
N PHE A 138 -3.69 0.46 -6.36
CA PHE A 138 -4.92 1.25 -6.39
C PHE A 138 -5.93 0.75 -7.42
N SER A 139 -5.47 0.23 -8.56
CA SER A 139 -6.36 -0.42 -9.53
C SER A 139 -7.05 -1.64 -8.91
N ASN A 140 -6.31 -2.50 -8.22
CA ASN A 140 -6.86 -3.68 -7.56
C ASN A 140 -7.76 -3.29 -6.37
N PHE A 141 -7.32 -2.31 -5.58
CA PHE A 141 -8.05 -1.82 -4.42
C PHE A 141 -9.40 -1.21 -4.80
N ASN A 142 -9.43 -0.34 -5.81
CA ASN A 142 -10.68 0.24 -6.29
C ASN A 142 -11.62 -0.87 -6.77
N SER A 143 -11.11 -1.84 -7.55
CA SER A 143 -11.89 -3.00 -7.99
C SER A 143 -12.43 -3.83 -6.82
N ALA A 144 -11.65 -4.07 -5.77
CA ALA A 144 -12.06 -4.84 -4.61
C ALA A 144 -13.12 -4.10 -3.76
N VAL A 145 -12.99 -2.78 -3.65
CA VAL A 145 -13.91 -1.94 -2.87
C VAL A 145 -15.25 -1.75 -3.59
N THR A 146 -15.23 -1.57 -4.91
CA THR A 146 -16.44 -1.37 -5.72
C THR A 146 -17.10 -2.68 -6.11
N GLY A 147 -16.31 -3.73 -6.31
CA GLY A 147 -16.77 -5.07 -6.71
C GLY A 147 -17.52 -5.83 -5.61
N GLY A 148 -17.47 -5.34 -4.36
CA GLY A 148 -18.30 -5.83 -3.26
C GLY A 148 -19.76 -5.36 -3.29
N VAL A 149 -20.16 -4.53 -4.26
CA VAL A 149 -21.57 -4.27 -4.58
C VAL A 149 -22.06 -5.39 -5.51
N GLU A 150 -22.10 -6.63 -4.99
CA GLU A 150 -23.03 -7.60 -5.54
C GLU A 150 -24.43 -7.05 -5.26
N THR A 151 -25.05 -6.52 -6.31
CA THR A 151 -26.47 -6.22 -6.33
C THR A 151 -27.15 -7.58 -6.31
N ASP A 152 -27.47 -8.10 -5.12
CA ASP A 152 -28.48 -9.14 -4.97
C ASP A 152 -29.79 -8.54 -5.51
N ALA A 153 -30.13 -8.94 -6.74
CA ALA A 153 -31.40 -8.72 -7.40
C ALA A 153 -32.04 -10.08 -7.69
#